data_AF-A0A3C2CIB6-F1
#
_entry.id   AF-A0A3C2CIB6-F1
#
_cell.length_a   1.000
_cell.length_b   1.000
_cell.length_c   1.000
_cell.angle_alpha   90.00
_cell.angle_beta   90.00
_cell.angle_gamma   90.00
#
_symmetry.space_group_name_H-M   'P 1'
#
loop_
_entity.id
_entity.type
_entity.pdbx_description
1 polymer ?
#
loop_
_entity_poly.entity_id
_entity_poly.type
_entity_poly.pdbx_seq_one_letter_code
_entity_poly.pdbx_strand_id
1 'polypeptide(L)'
;MAEIKVTLPDESTRVLSEGSTGADLATDIGKNLAKAAVALNVNGETKDLSQSLSDGDAVAVITQNTEDGLYVLRHSTAHVLAQAVLSIWEGATYAIGPPIKDGFYYDFELPDGATFTEDDLKNIEKRMREIIKEDQHFERYEIPSEEALELFGRHRFKKEIIERVSTGEIDSEISNEVGAEGTISYYKNGQDFVDLCTGPHVPSTGKLGHFALQKVAGAYWRGDEKQPMLQRIYGTAWSSKKDLEDYLERLAEAEKRDHRRLAAELDLVSWPEDLGSGLAVWHPKGSLIRKVIEDYSRSRHENGGYNFVFSPHIAKSVLWET
;
A
#
# COMPACT_ATOMS: atom_id res chain seq x y z
N MET A 1 -20.56 -32.74 -19.19
CA MET A 1 -19.87 -31.44 -19.18
C MET A 1 -18.40 -31.76 -19.38
N ALA A 2 -17.65 -30.94 -20.13
CA ALA A 2 -16.21 -31.19 -20.19
C ALA A 2 -15.62 -31.02 -18.78
N GLU A 3 -14.57 -31.79 -18.49
CA GLU A 3 -13.88 -31.75 -17.21
C GLU A 3 -12.51 -31.11 -17.43
N ILE A 4 -12.06 -30.35 -16.44
CA ILE A 4 -10.71 -29.78 -16.39
C ILE A 4 -9.96 -30.44 -15.23
N LYS A 5 -8.65 -30.64 -15.41
CA LYS A 5 -7.77 -31.21 -14.41
C LYS A 5 -6.75 -30.16 -13.98
N VAL A 6 -6.74 -29.84 -12.70
CA VAL A 6 -5.77 -28.91 -12.10
C VAL A 6 -4.82 -29.65 -11.17
N THR A 7 -3.59 -29.13 -11.02
CA THR A 7 -2.54 -29.69 -10.17
C THR A 7 -2.35 -28.83 -8.93
N LEU A 8 -2.35 -29.44 -7.75
CA LEU A 8 -2.16 -28.79 -6.46
C LEU A 8 -0.68 -28.81 -6.04
N PRO A 9 -0.27 -28.02 -5.02
CA PRO A 9 1.13 -27.93 -4.59
C PRO A 9 1.72 -29.25 -4.06
N ASP A 10 0.87 -30.19 -3.64
CA ASP A 10 1.26 -31.52 -3.19
C ASP A 10 1.36 -32.55 -4.34
N GLU A 11 1.38 -32.07 -5.58
CA GLU A 11 1.37 -32.85 -6.83
C GLU A 11 0.09 -33.68 -7.05
N SER A 12 -0.88 -33.59 -6.13
CA SER A 12 -2.18 -34.19 -6.32
C SER A 12 -3.00 -33.41 -7.35
N THR A 13 -3.98 -34.07 -7.96
CA THR A 13 -4.80 -33.46 -9.01
C THR A 13 -6.26 -33.43 -8.60
N ARG A 14 -6.98 -32.39 -9.04
CA ARG A 14 -8.43 -32.26 -8.87
C ARG A 14 -9.10 -32.17 -10.24
N VAL A 15 -10.25 -32.81 -10.34
CA VAL A 15 -11.09 -32.80 -11.55
C VAL A 15 -12.31 -31.95 -11.24
N LEU A 16 -12.50 -30.90 -12.02
CA LEU A 16 -13.59 -29.95 -11.89
C LEU A 16 -14.37 -29.86 -13.21
N SER A 17 -15.57 -29.30 -13.17
CA SER A 17 -16.30 -29.02 -14.41
C SER A 17 -15.66 -27.85 -15.16
N GLU A 18 -15.67 -27.87 -16.49
CA GLU A 18 -15.24 -26.73 -17.31
C GLU A 18 -15.96 -25.44 -16.87
N GLY A 19 -15.20 -24.35 -16.74
CA GLY A 19 -15.69 -23.07 -16.23
C GLY A 19 -15.67 -22.94 -14.69
N SER A 20 -15.20 -23.95 -13.95
CA SER A 20 -15.02 -23.84 -12.51
C SER A 20 -13.98 -22.77 -12.15
N THR A 21 -14.23 -22.09 -11.04
CA THR A 21 -13.40 -21.00 -10.53
C THR A 21 -12.48 -21.45 -9.39
N GLY A 22 -11.61 -20.55 -8.94
CA GLY A 22 -10.87 -20.75 -7.70
C GLY A 22 -11.73 -20.96 -6.46
N ALA A 23 -12.88 -20.29 -6.39
CA ALA A 23 -13.85 -20.48 -5.32
C ALA A 23 -14.45 -21.90 -5.32
N ASP A 24 -14.71 -22.45 -6.50
CA ASP A 24 -15.20 -23.83 -6.67
C ASP A 24 -14.13 -24.83 -6.25
N LEU A 25 -12.88 -24.63 -6.68
CA LEU A 25 -11.74 -25.46 -6.26
C LEU A 25 -11.55 -25.45 -4.74
N ALA A 26 -11.58 -24.28 -4.11
CA ALA A 26 -11.42 -24.16 -2.66
C ALA A 26 -12.57 -24.87 -1.91
N THR A 27 -13.78 -24.83 -2.47
CA THR A 27 -14.97 -25.52 -1.93
C THR A 27 -14.87 -27.03 -2.07
N ASP A 28 -14.40 -27.52 -3.22
CA ASP A 28 -14.16 -28.94 -3.48
C ASP A 28 -13.10 -29.52 -2.53
N ILE A 29 -12.01 -28.79 -2.28
CA ILE A 29 -10.98 -29.22 -1.32
C ILE A 29 -11.52 -29.25 0.11
N GLY A 30 -12.28 -28.23 0.52
CA GLY A 30 -12.98 -28.28 1.80
C GLY A 30 -13.49 -26.93 2.31
N LYS A 31 -14.60 -26.98 3.05
CA LYS A 31 -15.32 -25.81 3.57
C LYS A 31 -14.44 -24.83 4.37
N ASN A 32 -13.50 -25.32 5.16
CA ASN A 32 -12.61 -24.46 5.95
C ASN A 32 -11.63 -23.70 5.06
N LEU A 33 -11.12 -24.34 3.99
CA LEU A 33 -10.24 -23.70 3.02
C LEU A 33 -11.02 -22.65 2.22
N ALA A 34 -12.21 -22.98 1.72
CA ALA A 34 -13.08 -22.04 1.02
C ALA A 34 -13.38 -20.79 1.86
N LYS A 35 -13.59 -20.95 3.17
CA LYS A 35 -13.80 -19.82 4.07
C LYS A 35 -12.56 -18.92 4.20
N ALA A 36 -11.37 -19.51 4.30
CA ALA A 36 -10.10 -18.80 4.48
C ALA A 36 -9.49 -18.28 3.17
N ALA A 37 -9.93 -18.78 2.03
CA ALA A 37 -9.45 -18.39 0.71
C ALA A 37 -9.76 -16.91 0.42
N VAL A 38 -8.77 -16.22 -0.16
CA VAL A 38 -8.86 -14.83 -0.61
C VAL A 38 -8.43 -14.62 -2.06
N ALA A 39 -7.51 -15.44 -2.57
CA ALA A 39 -7.01 -15.38 -3.95
C ALA A 39 -6.50 -16.77 -4.38
N LEU A 40 -5.99 -16.86 -5.61
CA LEU A 40 -5.27 -18.02 -6.14
C LEU A 40 -3.88 -17.62 -6.60
N ASN A 41 -2.94 -18.55 -6.55
CA ASN A 41 -1.79 -18.56 -7.44
C ASN A 41 -2.09 -19.57 -8.56
N VAL A 42 -2.07 -19.12 -9.81
CA VAL A 42 -2.27 -19.95 -11.01
C VAL A 42 -1.05 -19.82 -11.89
N ASN A 43 -0.31 -20.92 -12.07
CA ASN A 43 0.91 -20.98 -12.88
C ASN A 43 1.97 -19.92 -12.49
N GLY A 44 2.05 -19.56 -11.22
CA GLY A 44 2.97 -18.55 -10.69
C GLY A 44 2.38 -17.14 -10.58
N GLU A 45 1.20 -16.88 -11.14
CA GLU A 45 0.54 -15.57 -11.11
C GLU A 45 -0.58 -15.51 -10.07
N THR A 46 -0.65 -14.43 -9.29
CA THR A 46 -1.71 -14.22 -8.30
C THR A 46 -2.97 -13.68 -8.99
N LYS A 47 -4.11 -14.39 -8.85
CA LYS A 47 -5.40 -14.07 -9.50
C LYS A 47 -6.56 -14.10 -8.50
N ASP A 48 -7.67 -13.49 -8.87
CA ASP A 48 -8.89 -13.49 -8.06
C ASP A 48 -9.45 -14.91 -7.89
N LEU A 49 -10.18 -15.13 -6.80
CA LEU A 49 -10.90 -16.40 -6.61
C LEU A 49 -12.01 -16.63 -7.63
N SER A 50 -12.54 -15.57 -8.23
CA SER A 50 -13.58 -15.63 -9.27
C SER A 50 -13.02 -15.99 -10.65
N GLN A 51 -11.69 -16.01 -10.82
CA GLN A 51 -11.07 -16.36 -12.09
C GLN A 51 -11.36 -17.83 -12.44
N SER A 52 -11.79 -18.06 -13.69
CA SER A 52 -11.97 -19.41 -14.24
C SER A 52 -10.64 -20.13 -14.38
N LEU A 53 -10.63 -21.42 -14.06
CA LEU A 53 -9.49 -22.32 -14.19
C LEU A 53 -9.52 -23.02 -15.56
N SER A 54 -8.33 -23.34 -16.07
CA SER A 54 -8.12 -24.08 -17.32
C SER A 54 -7.57 -25.48 -17.08
N ASP A 55 -7.75 -26.37 -18.05
CA ASP A 55 -7.15 -27.70 -17.99
C ASP A 55 -5.62 -27.63 -17.98
N GLY A 56 -5.00 -28.34 -17.04
CA GLY A 56 -3.55 -28.37 -16.85
C GLY A 56 -2.98 -27.29 -15.91
N ASP A 57 -3.80 -26.37 -15.40
CA ASP A 57 -3.33 -25.32 -14.49
C ASP A 57 -2.68 -25.89 -13.21
N ALA A 58 -1.55 -25.33 -12.80
CA ALA A 58 -0.98 -25.50 -11.48
C ALA A 58 -1.55 -24.42 -10.55
N VAL A 59 -2.30 -24.82 -9.52
CA VAL A 59 -3.10 -23.92 -8.70
C VAL A 59 -2.78 -24.09 -7.22
N ALA A 60 -2.53 -22.98 -6.52
CA ALA A 60 -2.46 -22.92 -5.07
C ALA A 60 -3.49 -21.93 -4.52
N VAL A 61 -4.28 -22.36 -3.53
CA VAL A 61 -5.24 -21.47 -2.86
C VAL A 61 -4.49 -20.57 -1.89
N ILE A 62 -4.61 -19.25 -2.08
CA ILE A 62 -4.05 -18.25 -1.17
C ILE A 62 -5.07 -17.98 -0.07
N THR A 63 -4.64 -18.14 1.18
CA THR A 63 -5.49 -17.90 2.35
C THR A 63 -5.10 -16.60 3.05
N GLN A 64 -6.06 -15.99 3.75
CA GLN A 64 -5.89 -14.70 4.43
C GLN A 64 -4.68 -14.59 5.37
N ASN A 65 -4.13 -15.71 5.87
CA ASN A 65 -3.04 -15.72 6.85
C ASN A 65 -1.64 -15.80 6.22
N THR A 66 -1.53 -15.89 4.89
CA THR A 66 -0.21 -15.87 4.20
C THR A 66 0.19 -14.45 3.88
N GLU A 67 1.47 -14.23 3.51
CA GLU A 67 1.94 -12.90 3.07
C GLU A 67 1.13 -12.39 1.86
N ASP A 68 0.92 -13.25 0.86
CA ASP A 68 0.08 -12.93 -0.30
C ASP A 68 -1.38 -12.68 0.10
N GLY A 69 -1.90 -13.42 1.09
CA GLY A 69 -3.26 -13.19 1.59
C GLY A 69 -3.40 -11.83 2.28
N LEU A 70 -2.40 -11.44 3.08
CA LEU A 70 -2.35 -10.13 3.71
C LEU A 70 -2.20 -9.01 2.67
N TYR A 71 -1.42 -9.24 1.60
CA TYR A 71 -1.34 -8.32 0.47
C TYR A 71 -2.74 -8.05 -0.11
N VAL A 72 -3.49 -9.10 -0.45
CA VAL A 72 -4.84 -8.99 -1.02
C VAL A 72 -5.82 -8.32 -0.06
N LEU A 73 -5.75 -8.64 1.24
CA LEU A 73 -6.56 -7.97 2.27
C LEU A 73 -6.28 -6.47 2.34
N ARG A 74 -5.00 -6.07 2.36
CA ARG A 74 -4.59 -4.67 2.46
C ARG A 74 -4.95 -3.89 1.21
N HIS A 75 -4.75 -4.49 0.04
CA HIS A 75 -5.12 -3.92 -1.24
C HIS A 75 -6.63 -3.65 -1.32
N SER A 76 -7.44 -4.63 -0.95
CA SER A 76 -8.89 -4.50 -0.93
C SER A 76 -9.38 -3.51 0.13
N THR A 77 -8.69 -3.43 1.29
CA THR A 77 -9.00 -2.43 2.32
C THR A 77 -8.69 -1.02 1.85
N ALA A 78 -7.64 -0.83 1.04
CA ALA A 78 -7.32 0.46 0.42
C ALA A 78 -8.45 0.94 -0.51
N HIS A 79 -9.05 0.06 -1.32
CA HIS A 79 -10.21 0.41 -2.14
C HIS A 79 -11.43 0.83 -1.29
N VAL A 80 -11.70 0.11 -0.20
CA VAL A 80 -12.77 0.49 0.74
C VAL A 80 -12.49 1.83 1.41
N LEU A 81 -11.22 2.15 1.70
CA LEU A 81 -10.82 3.47 2.18
C LEU A 81 -11.13 4.54 1.13
N ALA A 82 -10.74 4.33 -0.13
CA ALA A 82 -11.02 5.28 -1.20
C ALA A 82 -12.52 5.53 -1.39
N GLN A 83 -13.31 4.47 -1.48
CA GLN A 83 -14.77 4.57 -1.56
C GLN A 83 -15.36 5.32 -0.35
N ALA A 84 -14.89 5.03 0.87
CA ALA A 84 -15.38 5.69 2.08
C ALA A 84 -15.12 7.21 2.02
N VAL A 85 -13.91 7.62 1.65
CA VAL A 85 -13.54 9.05 1.50
C VAL A 85 -14.43 9.73 0.46
N LEU A 86 -14.57 9.14 -0.74
CA LEU A 86 -15.39 9.73 -1.81
C LEU A 86 -16.86 9.82 -1.44
N SER A 87 -17.36 8.93 -0.58
CA SER A 87 -18.75 9.00 -0.10
C SER A 87 -18.99 10.07 0.97
N ILE A 88 -17.94 10.53 1.66
CA ILE A 88 -18.03 11.56 2.71
C ILE A 88 -17.74 12.96 2.13
N TRP A 89 -16.77 13.07 1.23
CA TRP A 89 -16.37 14.35 0.61
C TRP A 89 -16.82 14.43 -0.84
N GLU A 90 -17.90 15.16 -1.09
CA GLU A 90 -18.34 15.49 -2.44
C GLU A 90 -17.25 16.30 -3.18
N GLY A 91 -16.84 15.82 -4.35
CA GLY A 91 -15.78 16.46 -5.14
C GLY A 91 -14.35 16.06 -4.76
N ALA A 92 -14.15 15.19 -3.77
CA ALA A 92 -12.85 14.56 -3.56
C ALA A 92 -12.47 13.67 -4.75
N THR A 93 -11.17 13.54 -4.98
CA THR A 93 -10.59 12.60 -5.94
C THR A 93 -9.39 11.89 -5.32
N TYR A 94 -8.88 10.86 -5.97
CA TYR A 94 -7.90 9.92 -5.45
C TYR A 94 -6.81 9.66 -6.48
N ALA A 95 -5.61 9.27 -6.06
CA ALA A 95 -4.50 9.05 -6.98
C ALA A 95 -4.07 7.58 -7.00
N ILE A 96 -3.22 7.17 -6.05
CA ILE A 96 -2.67 5.82 -5.94
C ILE A 96 -2.89 5.27 -4.53
N GLY A 97 -3.11 3.97 -4.42
CA GLY A 97 -3.40 3.31 -3.15
C GLY A 97 -2.81 1.92 -2.96
N PRO A 98 -1.47 1.75 -3.03
CA PRO A 98 -0.88 0.43 -2.98
C PRO A 98 -0.91 -0.18 -1.57
N PRO A 99 -0.97 -1.51 -1.49
CA PRO A 99 -0.57 -2.22 -0.27
C PRO A 99 0.93 -2.03 -0.02
N ILE A 100 1.32 -2.03 1.25
CA ILE A 100 2.71 -1.97 1.73
C ILE A 100 2.95 -3.09 2.75
N LYS A 101 4.22 -3.30 3.13
CA LYS A 101 4.67 -4.43 3.96
C LYS A 101 3.82 -4.69 5.22
N ASP A 102 3.36 -3.64 5.90
CA ASP A 102 2.58 -3.75 7.15
C ASP A 102 1.26 -2.99 7.09
N GLY A 103 0.75 -2.70 5.88
CA GLY A 103 -0.48 -1.95 5.73
C GLY A 103 -0.78 -1.52 4.30
N PHE A 104 -1.34 -0.34 4.15
CA PHE A 104 -1.63 0.30 2.87
C PHE A 104 -1.64 1.82 3.06
N TYR A 105 -1.64 2.55 1.97
CA TYR A 105 -2.04 3.96 1.99
C TYR A 105 -2.93 4.26 0.81
N TYR A 106 -3.57 5.43 0.83
CA TYR A 106 -4.23 5.98 -0.35
C TYR A 106 -4.05 7.51 -0.37
N ASP A 107 -3.73 8.05 -1.54
CA ASP A 107 -3.55 9.48 -1.78
C ASP A 107 -4.83 10.15 -2.28
N PHE A 108 -5.23 11.25 -1.65
CA PHE A 108 -6.44 12.00 -1.96
C PHE A 108 -6.17 13.47 -2.25
N GLU A 109 -6.95 14.04 -3.15
CA GLU A 109 -7.10 15.49 -3.34
C GLU A 109 -8.52 15.86 -2.89
N LEU A 110 -8.61 16.69 -1.85
CA LEU A 110 -9.88 17.15 -1.29
C LEU A 110 -10.28 18.50 -1.93
N PRO A 111 -11.59 18.77 -2.06
CA PRO A 111 -12.09 20.02 -2.62
C PRO A 111 -11.76 21.21 -1.69
N ASP A 112 -11.73 22.42 -2.28
CA ASP A 112 -11.63 23.70 -1.56
C ASP A 112 -10.44 23.84 -0.59
N GLY A 113 -9.38 23.05 -0.78
CA GLY A 113 -8.19 23.05 0.09
C GLY A 113 -8.44 22.43 1.46
N ALA A 114 -9.51 21.63 1.62
CA ALA A 114 -9.80 20.93 2.85
C ALA A 114 -8.66 19.96 3.23
N THR A 115 -8.48 19.71 4.53
CA THR A 115 -7.50 18.76 5.04
C THR A 115 -8.13 17.78 6.01
N PHE A 116 -7.63 16.55 6.03
CA PHE A 116 -8.08 15.54 6.97
C PHE A 116 -7.61 15.87 8.39
N THR A 117 -8.53 15.74 9.34
CA THR A 117 -8.27 15.81 10.77
C THR A 117 -8.25 14.40 11.40
N GLU A 118 -7.83 14.30 12.66
CA GLU A 118 -7.91 13.02 13.39
C GLU A 118 -9.36 12.54 13.60
N ASP A 119 -10.32 13.46 13.74
CA ASP A 119 -11.72 13.11 13.87
C ASP A 119 -12.31 12.63 12.53
N ASP A 120 -11.81 13.14 11.41
CA ASP A 120 -12.16 12.64 10.08
C ASP A 120 -11.76 11.18 9.90
N LEU A 121 -10.58 10.77 10.38
CA LEU A 121 -10.16 9.36 10.33
C LEU A 121 -11.16 8.44 11.06
N LYS A 122 -11.73 8.88 12.18
CA LYS A 122 -12.76 8.11 12.90
C LYS A 122 -14.04 7.98 12.09
N ASN A 123 -14.45 9.06 11.41
CA ASN A 123 -15.64 9.07 10.56
C ASN A 123 -15.44 8.19 9.31
N ILE A 124 -14.25 8.26 8.69
CA ILE A 124 -13.86 7.42 7.56
C ILE A 124 -13.84 5.95 7.98
N GLU A 125 -13.20 5.60 9.10
CA GLU A 125 -13.17 4.22 9.57
C GLU A 125 -14.59 3.68 9.83
N LYS A 126 -15.47 4.51 10.41
CA LYS A 126 -16.89 4.15 10.59
C LYS A 126 -17.56 3.86 9.24
N ARG A 127 -17.37 4.72 8.23
CA ARG A 127 -17.94 4.51 6.89
C ARG A 127 -17.37 3.29 6.18
N MET A 128 -16.06 3.02 6.33
CA MET A 128 -15.44 1.78 5.84
C MET A 128 -16.10 0.54 6.45
N ARG A 129 -16.39 0.56 7.76
CA ARG A 129 -17.11 -0.54 8.44
C ARG A 129 -18.55 -0.69 7.96
N GLU A 130 -19.21 0.37 7.52
CA GLU A 130 -20.54 0.30 6.90
C GLU A 130 -20.45 -0.38 5.53
N ILE A 131 -19.51 0.03 4.66
CA ILE A 131 -19.26 -0.60 3.35
C ILE A 131 -18.93 -2.09 3.47
N ILE A 132 -18.15 -2.47 4.48
CA ILE A 132 -17.83 -3.89 4.75
C ILE A 132 -19.08 -4.69 5.12
N LYS A 133 -20.02 -4.09 5.87
CA LYS A 133 -21.30 -4.74 6.21
C LYS A 133 -22.25 -4.85 5.03
N GLU A 134 -22.10 -3.98 4.02
CA GLU A 134 -22.86 -4.04 2.78
C GLU A 134 -22.45 -5.24 1.89
N ASP A 135 -21.31 -5.89 2.17
CA ASP A 135 -20.81 -7.09 1.48
C ASP A 135 -20.78 -6.96 -0.05
N GLN A 136 -20.25 -5.82 -0.51
CA GLN A 136 -20.14 -5.48 -1.92
C GLN A 136 -19.13 -6.41 -2.61
N HIS A 137 -19.47 -6.92 -3.79
CA HIS A 137 -18.56 -7.77 -4.55
C HIS A 137 -17.49 -6.92 -5.26
N PHE A 138 -16.28 -7.45 -5.35
CA PHE A 138 -15.25 -6.87 -6.20
C PHE A 138 -15.36 -7.50 -7.59
N GLU A 139 -15.70 -6.69 -8.57
CA GLU A 139 -15.91 -7.11 -9.95
C GLU A 139 -14.77 -6.57 -10.82
N ARG A 140 -13.97 -7.49 -11.37
CA ARG A 140 -12.87 -7.18 -12.28
C ARG A 140 -13.37 -7.06 -13.71
N TYR A 141 -12.90 -6.02 -14.40
CA TYR A 141 -13.16 -5.79 -15.81
C TYR A 141 -11.84 -5.53 -16.52
N GLU A 142 -11.75 -5.91 -17.79
CA GLU A 142 -10.64 -5.60 -18.69
C GLU A 142 -11.20 -4.93 -19.93
N ILE A 143 -10.64 -3.79 -20.30
CA ILE A 143 -11.04 -3.01 -21.47
C ILE A 143 -9.81 -2.51 -22.23
N PRO A 144 -9.93 -2.21 -23.54
CA PRO A 144 -8.88 -1.54 -24.28
C PRO A 144 -8.53 -0.17 -23.68
N SER A 145 -7.30 0.28 -23.90
CA SER A 145 -6.81 1.56 -23.37
C SER A 145 -7.65 2.77 -23.83
N GLU A 146 -8.19 2.73 -25.05
CA GLU A 146 -9.08 3.77 -25.60
C GLU A 146 -10.38 3.89 -24.77
N GLU A 147 -11.04 2.77 -24.49
CA GLU A 147 -12.26 2.73 -23.66
C GLU A 147 -11.95 3.13 -22.20
N ALA A 148 -10.76 2.79 -21.69
CA ALA A 148 -10.34 3.22 -20.35
C ALA A 148 -10.18 4.75 -20.27
N LEU A 149 -9.68 5.40 -21.33
CA LEU A 149 -9.62 6.86 -21.42
C LEU A 149 -11.00 7.51 -21.52
N GLU A 150 -12.00 6.82 -22.07
CA GLU A 150 -13.38 7.30 -22.02
C GLU A 150 -13.95 7.22 -20.60
N LEU A 151 -13.70 6.11 -19.89
CA LEU A 151 -14.18 5.88 -18.53
C LEU A 151 -13.52 6.83 -17.51
N PHE A 152 -12.20 6.97 -17.56
CA PHE A 152 -11.40 7.75 -16.61
C PHE A 152 -10.95 9.11 -17.17
N GLY A 153 -11.45 9.54 -18.33
CA GLY A 153 -10.96 10.74 -19.02
C GLY A 153 -11.14 12.05 -18.25
N ARG A 154 -12.06 12.10 -17.30
CA ARG A 154 -12.25 13.22 -16.36
C ARG A 154 -11.47 13.07 -15.06
N HIS A 155 -10.92 11.90 -14.81
CA HIS A 155 -10.15 11.59 -13.62
C HIS A 155 -8.67 11.84 -13.90
N ARG A 156 -8.18 13.03 -13.53
CA ARG A 156 -6.82 13.52 -13.81
C ARG A 156 -5.71 12.47 -13.64
N PHE A 157 -5.61 11.84 -12.46
CA PHE A 157 -4.52 10.91 -12.15
C PHE A 157 -4.61 9.62 -12.97
N LYS A 158 -5.76 8.93 -12.93
CA LYS A 158 -5.99 7.70 -13.71
C LYS A 158 -5.83 7.90 -15.22
N LYS A 159 -6.25 9.05 -15.77
CA LYS A 159 -6.00 9.39 -17.18
C LYS A 159 -4.51 9.41 -17.50
N GLU A 160 -3.70 10.11 -16.72
CA GLU A 160 -2.24 10.17 -16.92
C GLU A 160 -1.61 8.77 -16.86
N ILE A 161 -2.05 7.95 -15.90
CA ILE A 161 -1.58 6.57 -15.75
C ILE A 161 -1.88 5.76 -17.01
N ILE A 162 -3.12 5.81 -17.52
CA ILE A 162 -3.51 5.10 -18.75
C ILE A 162 -2.68 5.58 -19.96
N GLU A 163 -2.46 6.89 -20.10
CA GLU A 163 -1.67 7.47 -21.20
C GLU A 163 -0.22 6.97 -21.18
N ARG A 164 0.46 7.01 -20.02
CA ARG A 164 1.85 6.56 -19.89
C ARG A 164 2.02 5.06 -20.15
N VAL A 165 1.05 4.29 -19.70
CA VAL A 165 1.03 2.83 -19.87
C VAL A 165 0.86 2.45 -21.32
N SER A 166 -0.03 3.18 -22.03
CA SER A 166 -0.23 3.02 -23.46
C SER A 166 1.04 3.33 -24.27
N THR A 167 1.95 4.15 -23.73
CA THR A 167 3.25 4.45 -24.36
C THR A 167 4.42 3.59 -23.86
N GLY A 168 4.15 2.60 -23.00
CA GLY A 168 5.16 1.67 -22.47
C GLY A 168 6.01 2.20 -21.29
N GLU A 169 5.60 3.30 -20.67
CA GLU A 169 6.27 3.86 -19.50
C GLU A 169 5.70 3.29 -18.20
N ILE A 170 6.22 2.14 -17.77
CA ILE A 170 5.83 1.51 -16.50
C ILE A 170 6.92 1.76 -15.46
N ASP A 171 6.58 2.47 -14.38
CA ASP A 171 7.42 2.62 -13.19
C ASP A 171 6.85 1.83 -12.00
N SER A 172 7.58 1.80 -10.88
CA SER A 172 7.17 1.04 -9.70
C SER A 172 5.85 1.52 -9.09
N GLU A 173 5.48 2.79 -9.28
CA GLU A 173 4.22 3.34 -8.75
C GLU A 173 3.01 2.90 -9.59
N ILE A 174 3.21 2.72 -10.90
CA ILE A 174 2.17 2.32 -11.86
C ILE A 174 2.04 0.81 -12.00
N SER A 175 3.06 0.03 -11.61
CA SER A 175 3.10 -1.42 -11.82
C SER A 175 1.88 -2.20 -11.27
N ASN A 176 1.21 -1.68 -10.24
CA ASN A 176 0.00 -2.28 -9.65
C ASN A 176 -1.32 -1.83 -10.32
N GLU A 177 -1.27 -0.89 -11.27
CA GLU A 177 -2.44 -0.30 -11.93
C GLU A 177 -2.59 -0.75 -13.40
N VAL A 178 -1.74 -1.67 -13.89
CA VAL A 178 -1.60 -2.00 -15.32
C VAL A 178 -1.69 -3.48 -15.66
N GLY A 179 -2.60 -3.82 -16.57
CA GLY A 179 -2.74 -5.16 -17.15
C GLY A 179 -1.69 -5.51 -18.21
N ALA A 180 -1.82 -6.69 -18.82
CA ALA A 180 -0.95 -7.13 -19.91
C ALA A 180 -1.09 -6.23 -21.17
N GLU A 181 -0.06 -6.21 -22.02
CA GLU A 181 0.08 -5.31 -23.18
C GLU A 181 -1.24 -5.00 -23.91
N GLY A 182 -1.64 -3.72 -23.90
CA GLY A 182 -2.81 -3.19 -24.61
C GLY A 182 -4.14 -3.23 -23.85
N THR A 183 -4.20 -3.91 -22.70
CA THR A 183 -5.41 -4.02 -21.87
C THR A 183 -5.27 -3.32 -20.53
N ILE A 184 -6.32 -2.62 -20.14
CA ILE A 184 -6.42 -1.92 -18.86
C ILE A 184 -7.47 -2.63 -18.00
N SER A 185 -7.07 -3.05 -16.81
CA SER A 185 -7.97 -3.63 -15.82
C SER A 185 -8.44 -2.61 -14.81
N TYR A 186 -9.70 -2.74 -14.40
CA TYR A 186 -10.27 -1.95 -13.32
C TYR A 186 -11.21 -2.80 -12.48
N TYR A 187 -11.46 -2.35 -11.25
CA TYR A 187 -12.41 -2.97 -10.35
C TYR A 187 -13.57 -2.05 -10.06
N LYS A 188 -14.75 -2.65 -9.90
CA LYS A 188 -15.93 -2.00 -9.32
C LYS A 188 -16.31 -2.71 -8.04
N ASN A 189 -16.71 -1.93 -7.03
CA ASN A 189 -17.43 -2.47 -5.88
C ASN A 189 -18.51 -1.48 -5.44
N GLY A 190 -19.70 -2.01 -5.18
CA GLY A 190 -20.89 -1.17 -5.01
C GLY A 190 -21.32 -0.51 -6.33
N GLN A 191 -22.21 0.48 -6.23
CA GLN A 191 -22.78 1.11 -7.43
C GLN A 191 -21.87 2.19 -8.03
N ASP A 192 -21.12 2.90 -7.19
CA ASP A 192 -20.53 4.18 -7.56
C ASP A 192 -18.99 4.20 -7.56
N PHE A 193 -18.34 3.17 -7.02
CA PHE A 193 -16.87 3.15 -6.92
C PHE A 193 -16.24 2.29 -8.01
N VAL A 194 -15.27 2.89 -8.70
CA VAL A 194 -14.48 2.27 -9.75
C VAL A 194 -13.02 2.66 -9.57
N ASP A 195 -12.08 1.75 -9.73
CA ASP A 195 -10.66 2.06 -9.57
C ASP A 195 -9.80 1.28 -10.57
N LEU A 196 -8.78 1.96 -11.09
CA LEU A 196 -7.76 1.37 -11.96
C LEU A 196 -6.86 0.48 -11.11
N CYS A 197 -6.87 -0.82 -11.38
CA CYS A 197 -6.21 -1.78 -10.51
C CYS A 197 -6.07 -3.13 -11.23
N THR A 198 -4.94 -3.81 -11.04
CA THR A 198 -4.71 -5.18 -11.56
C THR A 198 -5.26 -6.26 -10.65
N GLY A 199 -5.40 -5.92 -9.37
CA GLY A 199 -5.78 -6.81 -8.30
C GLY A 199 -4.66 -7.78 -7.90
N PRO A 200 -4.99 -8.97 -7.40
CA PRO A 200 -6.35 -9.41 -7.10
C PRO A 200 -6.96 -8.71 -5.88
N HIS A 201 -8.27 -8.88 -5.73
CA HIS A 201 -9.05 -8.45 -4.57
C HIS A 201 -9.68 -9.65 -3.85
N VAL A 202 -10.09 -9.43 -2.59
CA VAL A 202 -10.96 -10.40 -1.91
C VAL A 202 -12.30 -10.52 -2.65
N PRO A 203 -13.03 -11.64 -2.54
CA PRO A 203 -14.30 -11.83 -3.25
C PRO A 203 -15.37 -10.75 -2.96
N SER A 204 -15.40 -10.24 -1.73
CA SER A 204 -16.34 -9.21 -1.31
C SER A 204 -15.79 -8.39 -0.14
N THR A 205 -16.30 -7.18 0.05
CA THR A 205 -15.91 -6.30 1.17
C THR A 205 -16.19 -6.96 2.53
N GLY A 206 -17.17 -7.86 2.63
CA GLY A 206 -17.47 -8.61 3.87
C GLY A 206 -16.38 -9.61 4.29
N LYS A 207 -15.43 -9.93 3.41
CA LYS A 207 -14.22 -10.70 3.77
C LYS A 207 -13.19 -9.87 4.56
N LEU A 208 -13.31 -8.54 4.52
CA LEU A 208 -12.47 -7.64 5.31
C LEU A 208 -13.01 -7.57 6.75
N GLY A 209 -12.13 -7.31 7.71
CA GLY A 209 -12.58 -7.24 9.12
C GLY A 209 -11.67 -6.46 10.04
N HIS A 210 -10.39 -6.82 10.09
CA HIS A 210 -9.48 -6.30 11.11
C HIS A 210 -8.53 -5.27 10.50
N PHE A 211 -8.97 -4.02 10.52
CA PHE A 211 -8.18 -2.89 10.04
C PHE A 211 -8.26 -1.71 11.02
N ALA A 212 -7.29 -0.79 10.88
CA ALA A 212 -7.25 0.49 11.57
C ALA A 212 -6.59 1.55 10.67
N LEU A 213 -7.13 2.77 10.67
CA LEU A 213 -6.45 3.92 10.09
C LEU A 213 -5.40 4.47 11.07
N GLN A 214 -4.33 5.04 10.55
CA GLN A 214 -3.17 5.44 11.35
C GLN A 214 -2.97 6.95 11.33
N LYS A 215 -2.35 7.48 10.27
CA LYS A 215 -1.93 8.88 10.18
C LYS A 215 -2.18 9.42 8.79
N VAL A 216 -2.29 10.75 8.73
CA VAL A 216 -2.30 11.52 7.48
C VAL A 216 -0.90 12.06 7.23
N ALA A 217 -0.44 12.04 5.99
CA ALA A 217 0.80 12.68 5.56
C ALA A 217 0.57 13.47 4.27
N GLY A 218 1.43 14.45 3.99
CA GLY A 218 1.49 15.07 2.66
C GLY A 218 2.22 14.16 1.67
N ALA A 219 1.72 14.11 0.43
CA ALA A 219 2.39 13.49 -0.70
C ALA A 219 2.32 14.43 -1.90
N TYR A 220 3.28 14.30 -2.81
CA TYR A 220 3.25 14.99 -4.10
C TYR A 220 3.12 13.96 -5.20
N TRP A 221 2.25 14.24 -6.17
CA TRP A 221 2.11 13.40 -7.35
C TRP A 221 3.48 13.25 -8.03
N ARG A 222 3.95 12.00 -8.21
CA ARG A 222 5.29 11.67 -8.75
C ARG A 222 6.47 12.27 -7.98
N GLY A 223 6.26 12.69 -6.74
CA GLY A 223 7.25 13.43 -5.96
C GLY A 223 7.56 14.83 -6.51
N ASP A 224 6.76 15.36 -7.44
CA ASP A 224 6.93 16.70 -7.99
C ASP A 224 6.29 17.74 -7.06
N GLU A 225 7.12 18.44 -6.27
CA GLU A 225 6.71 19.48 -5.33
C GLU A 225 5.99 20.69 -5.98
N LYS A 226 6.02 20.80 -7.32
CA LYS A 226 5.28 21.82 -8.07
C LYS A 226 3.82 21.45 -8.28
N GLN A 227 3.44 20.19 -8.07
CA GLN A 227 2.06 19.72 -8.15
C GLN A 227 1.28 20.07 -6.87
N PRO A 228 -0.06 20.15 -6.96
CA PRO A 228 -0.88 20.22 -5.76
C PRO A 228 -0.54 19.10 -4.78
N MET A 229 -0.42 19.45 -3.49
CA MET A 229 -0.13 18.48 -2.45
C MET A 229 -1.34 17.59 -2.21
N LEU A 230 -1.13 16.28 -2.32
CA LEU A 230 -2.09 15.24 -1.98
C LEU A 230 -2.00 14.91 -0.49
N GLN A 231 -3.07 14.32 0.03
CA GLN A 231 -3.15 13.86 1.40
C GLN A 231 -3.21 12.33 1.43
N ARG A 232 -2.16 11.74 1.99
CA ARG A 232 -1.97 10.31 2.12
C ARG A 232 -2.55 9.82 3.45
N ILE A 233 -3.57 8.98 3.41
CA ILE A 233 -4.04 8.26 4.59
C ILE A 233 -3.35 6.91 4.67
N TYR A 234 -2.65 6.64 5.77
CA TYR A 234 -2.09 5.32 6.07
C TYR A 234 -3.08 4.47 6.87
N GLY A 235 -3.13 3.18 6.56
CA GLY A 235 -3.90 2.19 7.29
C GLY A 235 -3.20 0.84 7.35
N THR A 236 -3.75 -0.07 8.14
CA THR A 236 -3.27 -1.46 8.24
C THR A 236 -4.43 -2.42 8.26
N ALA A 237 -4.26 -3.63 7.70
CA ALA A 237 -5.26 -4.69 7.69
C ALA A 237 -4.60 -6.05 7.95
N TRP A 238 -5.31 -6.89 8.70
CA TRP A 238 -4.85 -8.18 9.20
C TRP A 238 -5.97 -9.22 9.10
N SER A 239 -5.58 -10.50 9.10
CA SER A 239 -6.51 -11.62 8.98
C SER A 239 -7.23 -11.97 10.28
N SER A 240 -6.71 -11.52 11.43
CA SER A 240 -7.32 -11.71 12.73
C SER A 240 -7.27 -10.45 13.60
N LYS A 241 -8.21 -10.34 14.54
CA LYS A 241 -8.25 -9.25 15.52
C LYS A 241 -6.98 -9.22 16.36
N LYS A 242 -6.48 -10.40 16.75
CA LYS A 242 -5.27 -10.52 17.55
C LYS A 242 -4.06 -9.95 16.83
N ASP A 243 -3.86 -10.29 15.56
CA ASP A 243 -2.69 -9.81 14.80
C ASP A 243 -2.71 -8.28 14.64
N LEU A 244 -3.91 -7.70 14.48
CA LEU A 244 -4.07 -6.24 14.47
C LEU A 244 -3.69 -5.64 15.83
N GLU A 245 -4.20 -6.18 16.94
CA GLU A 245 -3.88 -5.71 18.30
C GLU A 245 -2.37 -5.82 18.58
N ASP A 246 -1.76 -6.96 18.29
CA ASP A 246 -0.33 -7.21 18.45
C ASP A 246 0.51 -6.24 17.59
N TYR A 247 0.04 -5.85 16.39
CA TYR A 247 0.71 -4.85 15.56
C TYR A 247 0.59 -3.43 16.14
N LEU A 248 -0.60 -3.03 16.58
CA LEU A 248 -0.81 -1.71 17.16
C LEU A 248 -0.02 -1.53 18.47
N GLU A 249 0.07 -2.58 19.29
CA GLU A 249 0.92 -2.57 20.50
C GLU A 249 2.39 -2.38 20.15
N ARG A 250 2.90 -3.08 19.13
CA ARG A 250 4.28 -2.90 18.65
C ARG A 250 4.56 -1.48 18.18
N LEU A 251 3.60 -0.83 17.51
CA LEU A 251 3.74 0.56 17.08
C LEU A 251 3.80 1.51 18.27
N ALA A 252 2.93 1.33 19.27
CA ALA A 252 2.96 2.14 20.49
C ALA A 252 4.30 1.96 21.25
N GLU A 253 4.84 0.74 21.30
CA GLU A 253 6.17 0.50 21.87
C GLU A 253 7.30 1.12 21.04
N ALA A 254 7.20 1.12 19.71
CA ALA A 254 8.18 1.79 18.85
C ALA A 254 8.16 3.31 19.03
N GLU A 255 6.97 3.93 19.10
CA GLU A 255 6.80 5.36 19.34
C GLU A 255 7.40 5.79 20.68
N LYS A 256 7.27 4.96 21.72
CA LYS A 256 7.91 5.21 23.02
C LYS A 256 9.44 5.34 22.93
N ARG A 257 10.05 4.73 21.90
CA ARG A 257 11.49 4.67 21.66
C ARG A 257 11.91 5.55 20.48
N ASP A 258 11.03 6.42 19.98
CA ASP A 258 11.38 7.37 18.92
C ASP A 258 12.44 8.35 19.43
N HIS A 259 13.57 8.42 18.72
CA HIS A 259 14.69 9.27 19.09
C HIS A 259 14.33 10.76 19.13
N ARG A 260 13.34 11.23 18.35
CA ARG A 260 12.88 12.62 18.35
C ARG A 260 12.15 12.93 19.64
N ARG A 261 11.29 12.00 20.09
CA ARG A 261 10.58 12.08 21.37
C ARG A 261 11.57 12.07 22.52
N LEU A 262 12.46 11.08 22.55
CA LEU A 262 13.48 10.95 23.59
C LEU A 262 14.47 12.12 23.58
N ALA A 263 14.82 12.67 22.40
CA ALA A 263 15.71 13.82 22.31
C ALA A 263 15.13 15.06 23.00
N ALA A 264 13.81 15.29 22.85
CA ALA A 264 13.11 16.35 23.55
C ALA A 264 12.94 16.04 25.05
N GLU A 265 12.41 14.86 25.40
CA GLU A 265 12.13 14.46 26.80
C GLU A 265 13.39 14.43 27.67
N LEU A 266 14.53 14.03 27.11
CA LEU A 266 15.80 13.90 27.83
C LEU A 266 16.71 15.13 27.69
N ASP A 267 16.27 16.18 26.99
CA ASP A 267 17.03 17.41 26.76
C ASP A 267 18.37 17.15 26.05
N LEU A 268 18.33 16.40 24.95
CA LEU A 268 19.51 16.01 24.18
C LEU A 268 19.73 16.86 22.94
N VAL A 269 18.68 17.04 22.13
CA VAL A 269 18.74 17.70 20.81
C VAL A 269 17.41 18.41 20.54
N SER A 270 17.47 19.56 19.87
CA SER A 270 16.31 20.28 19.33
C SER A 270 16.50 20.67 17.86
N TRP A 271 15.41 21.05 17.19
CA TRP A 271 15.41 21.55 15.81
C TRP A 271 14.61 22.85 15.73
N PRO A 272 15.20 23.99 16.11
CA PRO A 272 14.52 25.29 16.06
C PRO A 272 14.18 25.71 14.62
N GLU A 273 12.95 26.15 14.39
CA GLU A 273 12.48 26.58 13.07
C GLU A 273 13.30 27.76 12.51
N ASP A 274 13.70 28.70 13.37
CA ASP A 274 14.52 29.87 13.01
C ASP A 274 15.89 29.52 12.41
N LEU A 275 16.41 28.31 12.65
CA LEU A 275 17.66 27.84 12.05
C LEU A 275 17.43 27.23 10.66
N GLY A 276 16.23 26.73 10.39
CA GLY A 276 15.89 26.02 9.17
C GLY A 276 15.78 24.50 9.34
N SER A 277 15.03 23.88 8.43
CA SER A 277 14.74 22.44 8.46
C SER A 277 16.02 21.59 8.39
N GLY A 278 16.09 20.55 9.23
CA GLY A 278 17.22 19.63 9.29
C GLY A 278 18.42 20.11 10.12
N LEU A 279 18.42 21.35 10.64
CA LEU A 279 19.52 21.88 11.44
C LEU A 279 19.32 21.59 12.93
N ALA A 280 19.95 20.51 13.40
CA ALA A 280 19.86 20.06 14.78
C ALA A 280 20.80 20.83 15.72
N VAL A 281 20.29 21.27 16.87
CA VAL A 281 21.05 21.88 17.96
C VAL A 281 21.28 20.86 19.06
N TRP A 282 22.55 20.51 19.30
CA TRP A 282 22.92 19.57 20.35
C TRP A 282 23.05 20.28 21.70
N HIS A 283 22.23 19.88 22.66
CA HIS A 283 22.25 20.42 24.02
C HIS A 283 23.44 19.85 24.81
N PRO A 284 23.78 20.34 26.02
CA PRO A 284 24.95 19.86 26.75
C PRO A 284 24.99 18.34 26.96
N LYS A 285 23.84 17.72 27.28
CA LYS A 285 23.75 16.26 27.46
C LYS A 285 23.94 15.51 26.14
N GLY A 286 23.26 15.92 25.08
CA GLY A 286 23.43 15.32 23.75
C GLY A 286 24.85 15.50 23.22
N SER A 287 25.44 16.68 23.43
CA SER A 287 26.82 16.99 23.05
C SER A 287 27.84 16.09 23.77
N LEU A 288 27.60 15.74 25.03
CA LEU A 288 28.43 14.77 25.75
C LEU A 288 28.36 13.37 25.13
N ILE A 289 27.15 12.89 24.81
CA ILE A 289 26.96 11.59 24.13
C ILE A 289 27.70 11.59 22.79
N ARG A 290 27.48 12.63 21.99
CA ARG A 290 28.16 12.82 20.70
C ARG A 290 29.68 12.82 20.87
N LYS A 291 30.20 13.56 21.84
CA LYS A 291 31.64 13.61 22.14
C LYS A 291 32.21 12.21 22.44
N VAL A 292 31.55 11.43 23.28
CA VAL A 292 32.01 10.07 23.62
C VAL A 292 32.08 9.17 22.39
N ILE A 293 31.08 9.26 21.51
CA ILE A 293 31.06 8.50 20.24
C ILE A 293 32.18 8.97 19.30
N GLU A 294 32.37 10.28 19.16
CA GLU A 294 33.42 10.86 18.32
C GLU A 294 34.82 10.50 18.82
N ASP A 295 35.09 10.60 20.12
CA ASP A 295 36.38 10.26 20.73
C ASP A 295 36.71 8.77 20.50
N TYR A 296 35.73 7.89 20.71
CA TYR A 296 35.90 6.46 20.42
C TYR A 296 36.20 6.22 18.93
N SER A 297 35.43 6.85 18.04
CA SER A 297 35.65 6.75 16.59
C SER A 297 37.05 7.21 16.19
N ARG A 298 37.51 8.36 16.69
CA ARG A 298 38.87 8.89 16.44
C ARG A 298 39.93 7.90 16.87
N SER A 299 39.83 7.39 18.09
CA SER A 299 40.77 6.39 18.61
C SER A 299 40.81 5.12 17.74
N ARG A 300 39.66 4.63 17.25
CA ARG A 300 39.61 3.46 16.36
C ARG A 300 40.29 3.72 15.01
N HIS A 301 40.11 4.91 14.44
CA HIS A 301 40.74 5.28 13.17
C HIS A 301 42.26 5.42 13.30
N GLU A 302 42.74 6.09 14.36
CA GLU A 302 44.18 6.22 14.64
C GLU A 302 44.85 4.85 14.79
N ASN A 303 44.25 3.97 15.58
CA ASN A 303 44.74 2.59 15.77
C ASN A 303 44.61 1.73 14.50
N GLY A 304 43.76 2.13 13.56
CA GLY A 304 43.57 1.49 12.26
C GLY A 304 44.51 2.01 11.16
N GLY A 305 45.40 2.96 11.46
CA GLY A 305 46.34 3.54 10.49
C GLY A 305 45.73 4.60 9.57
N TYR A 306 44.57 5.16 9.91
CA TYR A 306 43.99 6.29 9.18
C TYR A 306 44.70 7.60 9.55
N ASN A 307 44.91 8.47 8.56
CA ASN A 307 45.43 9.81 8.77
C ASN A 307 44.27 10.81 8.79
N PHE A 308 44.10 11.55 9.89
CA PHE A 308 43.08 12.59 9.99
C PHE A 308 43.46 13.83 9.18
N VAL A 309 42.48 14.38 8.45
CA VAL A 309 42.60 15.63 7.70
C VAL A 309 41.42 16.54 8.04
N PHE A 310 41.59 17.84 7.82
CA PHE A 310 40.53 18.84 7.99
C PHE A 310 40.40 19.64 6.69
N SER A 311 39.20 19.66 6.11
CA SER A 311 38.88 20.40 4.89
C SER A 311 37.83 21.49 5.16
N PRO A 312 37.79 22.55 4.33
CA PRO A 312 36.72 23.54 4.39
C PRO A 312 35.34 22.94 4.07
N HIS A 313 34.28 23.48 4.70
CA HIS A 313 32.89 23.09 4.42
C HIS A 313 32.32 23.68 3.12
N ILE A 314 32.99 24.68 2.53
CA ILE A 314 32.55 25.39 1.33
C ILE A 314 33.71 25.38 0.33
N ALA A 315 33.40 25.08 -0.93
CA ALA A 315 34.36 25.09 -2.03
C ALA A 315 33.70 25.62 -3.32
N LYS A 316 34.51 25.87 -4.36
CA LYS A 316 34.02 26.35 -5.67
C LYS A 316 33.16 25.27 -6.35
N SER A 317 32.10 25.68 -7.05
CA SER A 317 31.15 24.78 -7.74
C SER A 317 31.83 23.80 -8.70
N VAL A 318 32.91 24.23 -9.36
CA VAL A 318 33.71 23.43 -10.29
C VAL A 318 34.20 22.09 -9.73
N LEU A 319 34.29 21.92 -8.41
CA LEU A 319 34.63 20.61 -7.81
C LEU A 319 33.52 19.57 -7.94
N TRP A 320 32.29 20.01 -8.18
CA TRP A 320 31.07 19.19 -8.24
C TRP A 320 30.43 19.18 -9.64
N GLU A 321 30.96 19.97 -10.57
CA GLU A 321 30.53 19.98 -11.96
C GLU A 321 31.13 18.75 -12.65
N THR A 322 30.27 17.90 -13.21
CA THR A 322 30.61 16.72 -14.03
C THR A 322 30.26 16.95 -15.49
#